data_AF-A0A7S0FIF1-F1
#
_entry.id   AF-A0A7S0FIF1-F1
#
_cell.length_a   1.000
_cell.length_b   1.000
_cell.length_c   1.000
_cell.angle_alpha   90.00
_cell.angle_beta   90.00
_cell.angle_gamma   90.00
#
_symmetry.space_group_name_H-M   'P 1'
#
loop_
_entity.id
_entity.type
_entity.pdbx_description
1 polymer ?
#
loop_
_entity_poly.entity_id
_entity_poly.type
_entity_poly.pdbx_seq_one_letter_code
_entity_poly.pdbx_strand_id
1 'polypeptide(L)'
;AGDDASSSSTAALKVSMAKLLEMLESASAYVDSVVAGQAPPDDAVGRRIADTLSAVPRVRPEVFDKTFADSLQDMLMVTYLTNVTKTQLTIAEKLNETLGV
;
A
#
# COMPACT_ATOMS: atom_id res chain seq x y z
N ALA A 1 22.14 -7.89 3.10
CA ALA A 1 21.73 -6.74 3.95
C ALA A 1 20.55 -5.93 3.36
N GLY A 2 19.77 -6.45 2.39
CA GLY A 2 18.68 -5.70 1.74
C GLY A 2 17.26 -6.06 2.19
N ASP A 3 17.11 -6.96 3.17
CA ASP A 3 15.80 -7.54 3.54
C ASP A 3 15.12 -6.81 4.73
N ASP A 4 15.90 -6.19 5.62
CA ASP A 4 15.36 -5.53 6.83
C ASP A 4 14.54 -4.26 6.54
N ALA A 5 14.89 -3.50 5.49
CA ALA A 5 14.22 -2.23 5.18
C ALA A 5 12.81 -2.43 4.56
N SER A 6 12.63 -3.46 3.71
CA SER A 6 11.31 -3.79 3.14
C SER A 6 10.38 -4.42 4.19
N SER A 7 10.91 -5.29 5.04
CA SER A 7 10.20 -5.84 6.20
C SER A 7 9.65 -4.74 7.12
N SER A 8 10.50 -3.78 7.49
CA SER A 8 10.11 -2.64 8.34
C SER A 8 9.02 -1.75 7.71
N SER A 9 9.12 -1.47 6.42
CA SER A 9 8.15 -0.63 5.69
C SER A 9 6.77 -1.30 5.62
N THR A 10 6.71 -2.61 5.37
CA THR A 10 5.44 -3.35 5.38
C THR A 10 4.83 -3.47 6.77
N ALA A 11 5.66 -3.60 7.81
CA ALA A 11 5.19 -3.59 9.19
C ALA A 11 4.59 -2.23 9.59
N ALA A 12 5.25 -1.13 9.24
CA ALA A 12 4.73 0.22 9.48
C ALA A 12 3.38 0.43 8.76
N LEU A 13 3.28 0.00 7.50
CA LEU A 13 2.02 0.07 6.74
C LEU A 13 0.89 -0.71 7.43
N LYS A 14 1.14 -1.93 7.92
CA LYS A 14 0.15 -2.74 8.65
C LYS A 14 -0.37 -2.01 9.89
N VAL A 15 0.52 -1.41 10.67
CA VAL A 15 0.14 -0.63 11.87
C VAL A 15 -0.71 0.58 11.50
N SER A 16 -0.33 1.33 10.46
CA SER A 16 -1.11 2.47 9.98
C SER A 16 -2.49 2.05 9.47
N MET A 17 -2.60 0.92 8.77
CA MET A 17 -3.88 0.38 8.30
C MET A 17 -4.79 -0.03 9.45
N ALA A 18 -4.25 -0.71 10.47
CA ALA A 18 -5.02 -1.09 11.66
C ALA A 18 -5.55 0.14 12.40
N LYS A 19 -4.71 1.17 12.58
CA LYS A 19 -5.12 2.44 13.20
C LYS A 19 -6.19 3.16 12.39
N LEU A 20 -6.10 3.16 11.06
CA LEU A 20 -7.12 3.76 10.20
C LEU A 20 -8.47 3.05 10.36
N LEU A 21 -8.48 1.72 10.41
CA LEU A 21 -9.69 0.94 10.64
C LEU A 21 -10.34 1.27 11.99
N GLU A 22 -9.55 1.33 13.06
CA GLU A 22 -10.04 1.71 14.39
C GLU A 22 -10.67 3.13 14.39
N MET A 23 -10.05 4.08 13.69
CA MET A 23 -10.60 5.44 13.56
C MET A 23 -11.93 5.45 12.77
N LEU A 24 -12.05 4.62 11.73
CA LEU A 24 -13.28 4.50 10.95
C LEU A 24 -14.40 3.85 11.76
N GLU A 25 -14.09 2.80 12.53
CA GLU A 25 -15.05 2.15 13.44
C GLU A 25 -15.56 3.14 14.49
N SER A 26 -14.66 3.93 15.09
CA SER A 26 -15.04 4.96 16.06
C SER A 26 -15.94 6.04 15.45
N ALA A 27 -15.61 6.51 14.24
CA ALA A 27 -16.44 7.48 13.53
C ALA A 27 -17.82 6.91 13.16
N SER A 28 -17.87 5.65 12.70
CA SER A 28 -19.14 4.96 12.40
C SER A 28 -20.00 4.81 13.65
N ALA A 29 -19.42 4.31 14.75
CA ALA A 29 -20.13 4.13 16.00
C ALA A 29 -20.71 5.44 16.55
N TYR A 30 -19.96 6.55 16.40
CA TYR A 30 -20.47 7.87 16.74
C TYR A 30 -21.69 8.25 15.89
N VAL A 31 -21.58 8.15 14.56
CA VAL A 31 -22.69 8.47 13.64
C VAL A 31 -23.91 7.59 13.93
N ASP A 32 -23.72 6.29 14.15
CA ASP A 32 -24.79 5.36 14.47
C ASP A 32 -25.49 5.73 15.79
N SER A 33 -24.73 6.13 16.82
CA SER A 33 -25.27 6.57 18.12
C SER A 33 -26.09 7.85 18.02
N VAL A 34 -25.68 8.80 17.16
CA VAL A 34 -26.39 10.05 16.90
C VAL A 34 -27.67 9.78 16.12
N VAL A 35 -27.61 8.92 15.09
CA VAL A 35 -28.78 8.53 14.27
C VAL A 35 -29.80 7.75 15.11
N ALA A 36 -29.33 6.92 16.04
CA ALA A 36 -30.19 6.20 16.99
C ALA A 36 -30.77 7.09 18.11
N GLY A 37 -30.39 8.38 18.16
CA GLY A 37 -30.83 9.32 19.20
C GLY A 37 -30.23 9.07 20.58
N GLN A 38 -29.18 8.26 20.67
CA GLN A 38 -28.50 7.93 21.93
C GLN A 38 -27.45 8.98 22.34
N ALA A 39 -26.92 9.71 21.36
CA ALA A 39 -25.95 10.78 21.57
C ALA A 39 -26.46 12.10 20.96
N PRO A 40 -26.18 13.26 21.58
CA PRO A 40 -26.54 14.55 20.99
C PRO A 40 -25.74 14.79 19.69
N PRO A 41 -26.41 15.22 18.60
CA PRO A 41 -25.72 15.56 17.36
C PRO A 41 -24.80 16.77 17.56
N ASP A 42 -23.58 16.67 17.03
CA ASP A 42 -22.64 17.78 16.89
C ASP A 42 -22.42 18.06 15.39
N ASP A 43 -22.98 19.17 14.92
CA ASP A 43 -22.91 19.57 13.51
C ASP A 43 -21.48 19.80 13.02
N ALA A 44 -20.58 20.27 13.89
CA ALA A 44 -19.20 20.53 13.52
C ALA A 44 -18.44 19.21 13.31
N VAL A 45 -18.67 18.22 14.17
CA VAL A 45 -18.11 16.87 14.03
C VAL A 45 -18.66 16.18 12.79
N GLY A 46 -19.99 16.20 12.60
CA GLY A 46 -20.64 15.59 11.44
C GLY A 46 -20.13 16.17 10.11
N ARG A 47 -20.00 17.50 10.02
CA ARG A 47 -19.47 18.16 8.83
C ARG A 47 -18.02 17.79 8.56
N ARG A 48 -17.18 17.72 9.60
CA ARG A 48 -15.77 17.34 9.46
C ARG A 48 -15.60 15.89 9.01
N ILE A 49 -16.43 14.97 9.49
CA ILE A 49 -16.48 13.58 9.01
C ILE A 49 -16.85 13.54 7.53
N ALA A 50 -17.90 14.27 7.13
CA ALA A 50 -18.35 14.34 5.74
C ALA A 50 -17.27 14.93 4.81
N ASP A 51 -16.63 16.03 5.21
CA ASP A 51 -15.56 16.67 4.46
C ASP A 51 -14.36 15.72 4.30
N THR A 52 -13.98 15.02 5.37
CA THR A 52 -12.88 14.03 5.36
C THR A 52 -13.18 12.88 4.40
N LEU A 53 -14.40 12.35 4.42
CA LEU A 53 -14.80 11.26 3.51
C LEU A 53 -14.89 11.74 2.05
N SER A 54 -15.28 13.00 1.83
CA SER A 54 -15.35 13.61 0.50
C SER A 54 -13.98 13.79 -0.15
N ALA A 55 -12.91 13.92 0.64
CA ALA A 55 -11.55 14.02 0.16
C ALA A 55 -11.00 12.70 -0.41
N VAL A 56 -11.67 11.56 -0.14
CA VAL A 56 -11.26 10.26 -0.67
C VAL A 56 -11.58 10.19 -2.16
N PRO A 57 -10.57 10.00 -3.04
CA PRO A 57 -10.79 9.93 -4.48
C PRO A 57 -11.70 8.74 -4.82
N ARG A 58 -12.75 9.02 -5.59
CA ARG A 58 -13.62 7.97 -6.16
C ARG A 58 -12.89 7.36 -7.37
N VAL A 59 -12.08 6.32 -7.13
CA VAL A 59 -11.44 5.57 -8.21
C VAL A 59 -12.47 4.61 -8.81
N ARG A 60 -12.70 4.71 -10.11
CA ARG A 60 -13.53 3.74 -10.83
C ARG A 60 -12.85 2.36 -10.79
N PRO A 61 -13.58 1.27 -10.53
CA PRO A 61 -13.00 -0.08 -10.41
C PRO A 61 -12.09 -0.43 -11.59
N GLU A 62 -12.51 -0.10 -12.82
CA GLU A 62 -11.78 -0.45 -14.04
C GLU A 62 -10.44 0.28 -14.14
N VAL A 63 -10.36 1.49 -13.59
CA VAL A 63 -9.13 2.30 -13.56
C VAL A 63 -8.18 1.75 -12.50
N PHE A 64 -8.71 1.34 -11.34
CA PHE A 64 -7.92 0.71 -10.29
C PHE A 64 -7.30 -0.59 -10.78
N ASP A 65 -8.11 -1.50 -11.35
CA ASP A 65 -7.65 -2.80 -11.83
C ASP A 65 -6.56 -2.65 -12.89
N LYS A 66 -6.74 -1.72 -13.83
CA LYS A 66 -5.71 -1.41 -14.84
C LYS A 66 -4.43 -0.90 -14.18
N THR A 67 -4.52 0.10 -13.31
CA THR A 67 -3.34 0.71 -12.65
C THR A 67 -2.61 -0.30 -11.77
N PHE A 68 -3.35 -1.19 -11.11
CA PHE A 68 -2.81 -2.26 -10.30
C PHE A 68 -2.11 -3.32 -11.15
N ALA A 69 -2.73 -3.76 -12.26
CA ALA A 69 -2.12 -4.69 -13.19
C ALA A 69 -0.84 -4.13 -13.83
N ASP A 70 -0.87 -2.88 -14.28
CA ASP A 70 0.27 -2.18 -14.88
C ASP A 70 1.45 -2.10 -13.87
N SER A 71 1.16 -1.72 -12.62
CA SER A 71 2.21 -1.65 -11.58
C SER A 71 2.79 -3.02 -11.19
N LEU A 72 1.97 -4.08 -11.18
CA LEU A 72 2.43 -5.45 -10.98
C LEU A 72 3.33 -5.90 -12.14
N GLN A 73 2.94 -5.59 -13.39
CA GLN A 73 3.71 -5.91 -14.58
C GLN A 73 5.08 -5.21 -14.57
N ASP A 74 5.13 -3.93 -14.20
CA ASP A 74 6.38 -3.17 -14.07
C ASP A 74 7.30 -3.82 -13.03
N MET A 75 6.76 -4.25 -11.89
CA MET A 75 7.56 -4.91 -10.86
C MET A 75 8.08 -6.28 -11.30
N LEU A 76 7.28 -7.05 -12.04
CA LEU A 76 7.72 -8.30 -12.67
C LEU A 76 8.86 -8.05 -13.67
N MET A 77 8.73 -7.01 -14.50
CA MET A 77 9.77 -6.63 -15.46
C MET A 77 11.07 -6.27 -14.76
N VAL A 78 11.03 -5.44 -13.72
CA VAL A 78 12.21 -5.06 -12.93
C VAL A 78 12.86 -6.29 -12.27
N THR A 79 12.06 -7.20 -11.75
CA THR A 79 12.55 -8.45 -11.15
C THR A 79 13.23 -9.34 -12.18
N TYR A 80 12.64 -9.46 -13.37
CA TYR A 80 13.21 -10.22 -14.47
C TYR A 80 14.55 -9.64 -14.91
N LEU A 81 14.61 -8.32 -15.14
CA LEU A 81 15.85 -7.64 -15.50
C LEU A 81 16.93 -7.83 -14.43
N THR A 82 16.57 -7.72 -13.16
CA THR A 82 17.48 -7.97 -12.03
C THR A 82 18.04 -9.39 -12.06
N ASN A 83 17.19 -10.39 -12.34
CA ASN A 83 17.61 -11.77 -12.43
C ASN A 83 18.53 -12.01 -13.64
N VAL A 84 18.21 -11.43 -14.80
CA VAL A 84 19.07 -11.49 -16.00
C VAL A 84 20.44 -10.87 -15.69
N THR A 85 20.49 -9.68 -15.09
CA THR A 85 21.75 -9.02 -14.72
C THR A 85 22.56 -9.86 -13.72
N LYS A 86 21.91 -10.47 -12.72
CA LYS A 86 22.56 -11.39 -11.77
C LYS A 86 23.15 -12.61 -12.50
N THR A 87 22.39 -13.24 -13.39
CA THR A 87 22.86 -14.39 -14.17
C THR A 87 24.03 -13.99 -15.07
N GLN A 88 23.97 -12.84 -15.73
CA GLN A 88 25.06 -12.32 -16.56
C GLN A 88 26.33 -12.07 -15.73
N LEU A 89 26.20 -11.48 -14.53
CA LEU A 89 27.32 -11.30 -13.61
C LEU A 89 27.95 -12.65 -13.22
N THR A 90 27.13 -13.62 -12.81
CA THR A 90 27.62 -14.96 -12.44
C THR A 90 28.30 -15.68 -13.61
N ILE A 91 27.78 -15.54 -14.83
CA ILE A 91 28.43 -16.09 -16.03
C ILE A 91 29.78 -15.40 -16.27
N ALA A 92 29.83 -14.07 -16.17
CA ALA A 92 31.06 -13.31 -16.34
C ALA A 92 32.12 -13.69 -15.29
N GLU A 93 31.72 -13.84 -14.02
CA GLU A 93 32.59 -14.31 -12.94
C GLU A 93 33.14 -15.71 -13.24
N LYS A 94 32.29 -16.67 -13.63
CA LYS A 94 32.72 -18.04 -13.98
C LYS A 94 33.60 -18.11 -15.22
N LEU A 95 33.31 -17.32 -16.26
CA LEU A 95 34.15 -17.25 -17.45
C LEU A 95 35.51 -16.64 -17.11
N ASN A 96 35.56 -15.61 -16.26
CA ASN A 96 36.81 -15.05 -15.78
C ASN A 96 37.60 -16.06 -14.94
N GLU A 97 36.93 -16.87 -14.10
CA GLU A 97 37.56 -17.98 -13.35
C GLU A 97 38.09 -19.11 -14.26
N THR A 98 37.49 -19.35 -15.43
CA THR A 98 37.84 -20.49 -16.31
C THR A 98 38.73 -20.13 -17.50
N LEU A 99 38.66 -18.89 -18.02
CA LEU A 99 39.41 -18.40 -19.19
C LEU A 99 40.46 -17.32 -18.83
N GLY A 100 40.40 -16.75 -17.63
CA GLY A 100 41.44 -15.89 -17.09
C GLY A 100 42.62 -16.69 -16.52
N VAL A 101 43.82 -16.12 -16.63
CA VAL A 101 45.11 -16.59 -16.09
C VAL A 101 45.06 -16.91 -14.60
#